data_AF-A0A6A6H0J3-F1
#
_entry.id   AF-A0A6A6H0J3-F1
#
_cell.length_a   1.000
_cell.length_b   1.000
_cell.length_c   1.000
_cell.angle_alpha   90.00
_cell.angle_beta   90.00
_cell.angle_gamma   90.00
#
_symmetry.space_group_name_H-M   'P 1'
#
loop_
_entity.id
_entity.type
_entity.pdbx_description
1 polymer ?
#
loop_
_entity_poly.entity_id
_entity_poly.type
_entity_poly.pdbx_seq_one_letter_code
_entity_poly.pdbx_strand_id
1 'polypeptide(L)'
;MATSGLEDSTDRPSLDRVPSAPSRPTLFNAGRPLLRRLDSSAGGLFKPPTLTHLKGRWHVTHSTLPIWKDKKNVTITYTILPDKKDEDGGVESHKLEDVIEYQEHGKSKVCTVKGVDTISAGDNTSAWNWRGKGIIKIASSHWEILGWATDGPHERQWMVTYFAKTYFTPAGMDIYSRHPDGVSEKLFDEIRQALTEIDAPHLAELAGKLYQVGRDGDREF
;
A
#
# COMPACT_ATOMS: atom_id res chain seq x y z
N MET A 1 -29.99 -27.11 74.53
CA MET A 1 -29.65 -25.75 74.07
C MET A 1 -30.19 -25.60 72.66
N ALA A 2 -31.07 -24.63 72.46
CA ALA A 2 -31.76 -24.36 71.21
C ALA A 2 -30.95 -23.38 70.36
N THR A 3 -30.91 -23.61 69.05
CA THR A 3 -30.82 -22.53 68.06
C THR A 3 -31.70 -22.89 66.86
N SER A 4 -32.54 -21.91 66.54
CA SER A 4 -33.59 -21.87 65.55
C SER A 4 -33.09 -21.21 64.25
N GLY A 5 -33.76 -21.54 63.15
CA GLY A 5 -33.99 -20.62 62.02
C GLY A 5 -32.97 -20.73 60.89
N LEU A 6 -33.33 -20.47 59.64
CA LEU A 6 -34.60 -20.16 58.99
C LEU A 6 -34.25 -20.23 57.49
N GLU A 7 -35.10 -20.85 56.69
CA GLU A 7 -35.00 -20.82 55.23
C GLU A 7 -35.15 -19.38 54.72
N ASP A 8 -34.27 -18.93 53.84
CA ASP A 8 -34.62 -17.90 52.86
C ASP A 8 -34.03 -18.24 51.50
N SER A 9 -34.94 -18.25 50.53
CA SER A 9 -34.76 -18.62 49.14
C SER A 9 -34.66 -17.33 48.35
N THR A 10 -33.57 -17.12 47.64
CA THR A 10 -33.59 -16.25 46.45
C THR A 10 -32.79 -16.89 45.32
N ASP A 11 -33.57 -17.47 44.42
CA ASP A 11 -33.24 -17.95 43.11
C ASP A 11 -32.71 -16.80 42.22
N ARG A 12 -31.54 -16.98 41.60
CA ARG A 12 -31.08 -16.18 40.45
C ARG A 12 -30.59 -17.15 39.38
N PRO A 13 -31.07 -17.05 38.13
CA PRO A 13 -30.71 -17.99 37.08
C PRO A 13 -29.29 -17.72 36.58
N SER A 14 -28.42 -18.73 36.69
CA SER A 14 -27.11 -18.81 36.04
C SER A 14 -27.33 -19.14 34.56
N LEU A 15 -27.12 -18.16 33.66
CA LEU A 15 -27.09 -18.40 32.22
C LEU A 15 -25.94 -19.34 31.84
N ASP A 16 -26.34 -20.51 31.36
CA ASP A 16 -25.75 -21.36 30.32
C ASP A 16 -24.28 -21.14 29.94
N ARG A 17 -23.47 -22.14 30.31
CA ARG A 17 -22.13 -22.39 29.80
C ARG A 17 -22.22 -22.97 28.39
N VAL A 18 -22.05 -22.13 27.36
CA VAL A 18 -21.87 -22.56 25.97
C VAL A 18 -20.58 -23.40 25.86
N PRO A 19 -20.59 -24.58 25.19
CA PRO A 19 -19.38 -25.40 25.04
C PRO A 19 -18.39 -24.73 24.09
N SER A 20 -17.12 -24.67 24.51
CA SER A 20 -16.00 -24.16 23.71
C SER A 20 -15.79 -25.02 22.45
N ALA A 21 -15.98 -24.40 21.28
CA ALA A 21 -15.63 -25.00 20.00
C ALA A 21 -14.09 -25.18 19.88
N PRO A 22 -13.61 -26.23 19.19
CA PRO A 22 -12.18 -26.50 19.06
C PRO A 22 -11.47 -25.42 18.25
N SER A 23 -10.36 -24.93 18.79
CA SER A 23 -9.49 -23.92 18.18
C SER A 23 -8.99 -24.39 16.80
N ARG A 24 -9.42 -23.72 15.73
CA ARG A 24 -8.80 -23.87 14.40
C ARG A 24 -7.38 -23.30 14.42
N PRO A 25 -6.41 -23.92 13.73
CA PRO A 25 -5.03 -23.46 13.73
C PRO A 25 -4.91 -22.11 13.00
N THR A 26 -4.54 -21.06 13.73
CA THR A 26 -4.19 -19.75 13.17
C THR A 26 -2.83 -19.82 12.48
N LEU A 27 -2.83 -20.07 11.17
CA LEU A 27 -1.67 -19.90 10.30
C LEU A 27 -1.43 -18.40 10.00
N PHE A 28 -1.05 -17.65 11.03
CA PHE A 28 -0.74 -16.22 10.91
C PHE A 28 0.47 -15.87 11.79
N ASN A 29 1.63 -16.42 11.43
CA ASN A 29 2.92 -15.94 11.92
C ASN A 29 3.97 -16.01 10.80
N ALA A 30 3.89 -15.07 9.86
CA ALA A 30 4.93 -14.79 8.86
C ALA A 30 4.60 -13.40 8.29
N GLY A 31 5.50 -12.42 8.48
CA GLY A 31 5.39 -10.99 8.14
C GLY A 31 4.41 -10.61 7.03
N ARG A 32 3.15 -10.31 7.41
CA ARG A 32 2.11 -9.88 6.46
C ARG A 32 2.18 -8.38 6.19
N PRO A 33 1.81 -7.95 4.97
CA PRO A 33 1.62 -6.54 4.66
C PRO A 33 0.46 -5.94 5.45
N LEU A 34 0.71 -4.78 6.05
CA LEU A 34 -0.30 -4.02 6.76
C LEU A 34 -1.08 -3.21 5.73
N LEU A 35 -2.06 -3.84 5.07
CA LEU A 35 -3.16 -3.10 4.46
C LEU A 35 -4.04 -2.65 5.62
N ARG A 36 -4.08 -1.33 5.85
CA ARG A 36 -4.80 -0.62 6.92
C ARG A 36 -6.04 -1.37 7.43
N ARG A 37 -5.88 -2.22 8.46
CA ARG A 37 -7.01 -2.73 9.26
C ARG A 37 -7.27 -1.68 10.33
N LEU A 38 -8.32 -0.89 10.14
CA LEU A 38 -8.74 0.13 11.09
C LEU A 38 -9.69 -0.41 12.16
N ASP A 39 -9.70 -1.70 12.45
CA ASP A 39 -10.36 -2.24 13.64
C ASP A 39 -9.90 -3.67 14.01
N SER A 40 -9.91 -3.90 15.32
CA SER A 40 -9.96 -5.22 15.99
C SER A 40 -8.67 -6.05 16.14
N SER A 41 -8.04 -5.81 17.29
CA SER A 41 -7.55 -6.81 18.27
C SER A 41 -6.50 -7.86 17.87
N ALA A 42 -5.80 -7.70 16.75
CA ALA A 42 -4.52 -8.36 16.49
C ALA A 42 -3.51 -7.33 15.97
N GLY A 43 -3.03 -6.48 16.88
CA GLY A 43 -2.32 -5.24 16.61
C GLY A 43 -0.89 -5.43 16.10
N GLY A 44 -0.70 -5.22 14.79
CA GLY A 44 0.50 -4.60 14.27
C GLY A 44 0.16 -3.19 13.82
N LEU A 45 0.72 -2.16 14.46
CA LEU A 45 0.60 -0.78 14.00
C LEU A 45 1.23 -0.67 12.60
N PHE A 46 0.53 -0.09 11.62
CA PHE A 46 1.09 0.19 10.30
C PHE A 46 2.41 0.97 10.46
N LYS A 47 3.49 0.40 9.91
CA LYS A 47 4.79 1.07 9.86
C LYS A 47 5.01 1.58 8.44
N PRO A 48 5.16 2.90 8.25
CA PRO A 48 5.52 3.46 6.95
C PRO A 48 6.83 2.86 6.43
N PRO A 49 6.98 2.66 5.10
CA PRO A 49 8.23 2.20 4.53
C PRO A 49 9.31 3.26 4.68
N THR A 50 10.55 2.86 4.96
CA THR A 50 11.65 3.83 5.03
C THR A 50 11.91 4.47 3.65
N LEU A 51 12.53 5.65 3.61
CA LEU A 51 12.96 6.27 2.34
C LEU A 51 13.87 5.34 1.54
N THR A 52 14.72 4.58 2.22
CA THR A 52 15.59 3.57 1.61
C THR A 52 14.78 2.45 0.97
N HIS A 53 13.65 2.05 1.57
CA HIS A 53 12.74 1.09 0.96
C HIS A 53 12.09 1.65 -0.31
N LEU A 54 11.72 2.92 -0.34
CA LEU A 54 11.13 3.56 -1.52
C LEU A 54 12.14 3.79 -2.65
N LYS A 55 13.38 4.16 -2.31
CA LYS A 55 14.45 4.49 -3.25
C LYS A 55 14.68 3.43 -4.32
N GLY A 56 14.91 3.84 -5.56
CA GLY A 56 15.21 2.98 -6.71
C GLY A 56 14.00 2.74 -7.59
N ARG A 57 14.14 1.80 -8.53
CA ARG A 57 13.14 1.52 -9.55
C ARG A 57 12.05 0.57 -9.06
N TRP A 58 10.82 0.88 -9.43
CA TRP A 58 9.61 0.10 -9.22
C TRP A 58 8.89 -0.11 -10.54
N HIS A 59 8.33 -1.30 -10.70
CA HIS A 59 7.53 -1.71 -11.83
C HIS A 59 6.05 -1.58 -11.48
N VAL A 60 5.28 -0.78 -12.23
CA VAL A 60 3.82 -0.69 -12.05
C VAL A 60 3.18 -1.91 -12.68
N THR A 61 2.72 -2.86 -11.88
CA THR A 61 2.29 -4.20 -12.34
C THR A 61 0.80 -4.29 -12.55
N HIS A 62 0.05 -3.62 -11.67
CA HIS A 62 -1.40 -3.53 -11.74
C HIS A 62 -1.79 -2.09 -11.48
N SER A 63 -2.92 -1.67 -12.06
CA SER A 63 -3.43 -0.33 -11.89
C SER A 63 -4.94 -0.29 -12.03
N THR A 64 -5.57 0.77 -11.52
CA THR A 64 -6.94 1.17 -11.87
C THR A 64 -6.97 2.39 -12.80
N LEU A 65 -5.83 3.06 -13.00
CA LEU A 65 -5.74 4.32 -13.72
C LEU A 65 -5.90 4.08 -15.23
N PRO A 66 -6.84 4.75 -15.92
CA PRO A 66 -7.05 4.54 -17.35
C PRO A 66 -5.85 4.88 -18.24
N ILE A 67 -4.95 5.76 -17.77
CA ILE A 67 -3.78 6.24 -18.53
C ILE A 67 -2.78 5.12 -18.87
N TRP A 68 -2.79 4.00 -18.14
CA TRP A 68 -1.89 2.87 -18.40
C TRP A 68 -2.48 1.80 -19.32
N LYS A 69 -3.76 1.90 -19.74
CA LYS A 69 -4.43 0.86 -20.54
C LYS A 69 -3.83 0.67 -21.93
N ASP A 70 -3.31 1.75 -22.52
CA ASP A 70 -2.67 1.78 -23.83
C ASP A 70 -1.13 1.91 -23.73
N LYS A 71 -0.59 1.74 -22.52
CA LYS A 71 0.84 1.84 -22.22
C LYS A 71 1.39 0.52 -21.70
N LYS A 72 2.70 0.36 -21.85
CA LYS A 72 3.45 -0.80 -21.38
C LYS A 72 4.75 -0.40 -20.71
N ASN A 73 5.34 -1.37 -20.00
CA ASN A 73 6.67 -1.26 -19.39
C ASN A 73 6.80 -0.04 -18.47
N VAL A 74 5.72 0.23 -17.72
CA VAL A 74 5.64 1.39 -16.82
C VAL A 74 6.53 1.14 -15.60
N THR A 75 7.43 2.08 -15.35
CA THR A 75 8.32 2.10 -14.21
C THR A 75 8.37 3.46 -13.55
N ILE A 76 8.65 3.47 -12.25
CA ILE A 76 8.79 4.67 -11.42
C ILE A 76 10.10 4.54 -10.67
N THR A 77 10.98 5.53 -10.76
CA THR A 77 12.28 5.52 -10.09
C THR A 77 12.36 6.65 -9.08
N TYR A 78 12.47 6.30 -7.80
CA TYR A 78 12.61 7.27 -6.72
C TYR A 78 14.07 7.51 -6.35
N THR A 79 14.50 8.77 -6.32
CA THR A 79 15.82 9.17 -5.83
C THR A 79 15.66 10.09 -4.64
N ILE A 80 16.28 9.73 -3.50
CA ILE A 80 16.27 10.57 -2.29
C ILE A 80 17.00 11.87 -2.58
N LEU A 81 16.32 12.99 -2.39
CA LEU A 81 16.91 14.32 -2.52
C LEU A 81 17.34 14.82 -1.15
N PRO A 82 18.56 15.35 -0.99
CA PRO A 82 18.95 15.95 0.28
C PRO A 82 18.02 17.13 0.59
N ASP A 83 17.59 17.26 1.84
CA ASP A 83 17.04 18.55 2.26
C ASP A 83 18.15 19.61 2.28
N LYS A 84 17.74 20.88 2.34
CA LYS A 84 18.71 21.94 2.62
C LYS A 84 19.39 21.56 3.93
N LYS A 85 20.73 21.53 3.95
CA LYS A 85 21.52 21.14 5.12
C LYS A 85 20.88 21.68 6.40
N ASP A 86 20.48 20.79 7.29
CA ASP A 86 20.21 21.19 8.67
C ASP A 86 21.53 21.66 9.29
N GLU A 87 21.44 22.65 10.19
CA GLU A 87 22.60 23.31 10.81
C GLU A 87 23.51 22.30 11.56
N ASP A 88 22.99 21.11 11.89
CA ASP A 88 23.68 20.04 12.62
C ASP A 88 24.24 18.90 11.75
N GLY A 89 24.17 19.00 10.41
CA GLY A 89 24.79 18.03 9.50
C GLY A 89 24.09 16.66 9.43
N GLY A 90 22.92 16.52 10.03
CA GLY A 90 21.98 15.43 9.77
C GLY A 90 21.41 15.54 8.35
N VAL A 91 21.14 14.39 7.71
CA VAL A 91 20.43 14.31 6.42
C VAL A 91 19.07 13.70 6.69
N GLU A 92 18.15 14.47 7.26
CA GLU A 92 16.74 14.16 7.07
C GLU A 92 16.35 14.59 5.65
N SER A 93 15.53 13.78 4.98
CA SER A 93 15.11 14.04 3.59
C SER A 93 13.61 13.88 3.51
N HIS A 94 12.91 14.97 3.25
CA HIS A 94 11.46 14.99 3.07
C HIS A 94 11.06 14.94 1.59
N LYS A 95 12.01 14.61 0.70
CA LYS A 95 11.86 14.76 -0.76
C LYS A 95 12.39 13.58 -1.55
N LEU A 96 11.60 13.13 -2.52
CA LEU A 96 12.01 12.18 -3.54
C LEU A 96 11.91 12.85 -4.92
N GLU A 97 12.94 12.71 -5.75
CA GLU A 97 12.77 12.86 -7.18
C GLU A 97 12.10 11.60 -7.72
N ASP A 98 11.06 11.80 -8.53
CA ASP A 98 10.33 10.75 -9.22
C ASP A 98 10.58 10.86 -10.72
N VAL A 99 10.98 9.74 -11.33
CA VAL A 99 11.07 9.57 -12.78
C VAL A 99 10.19 8.40 -13.21
N ILE A 100 9.07 8.72 -13.86
CA ILE A 100 8.16 7.76 -14.47
C ILE A 100 8.56 7.56 -15.93
N GLU A 101 8.69 6.30 -16.34
CA GLU A 101 8.98 5.93 -17.72
C GLU A 101 7.96 4.91 -18.22
N TYR A 102 7.55 5.03 -19.48
CA TYR A 102 6.62 4.10 -20.12
C TYR A 102 6.79 4.11 -21.64
N GLN A 103 6.18 3.15 -22.31
CA GLN A 103 6.05 3.11 -23.78
C GLN A 103 4.57 3.01 -24.15
N GLU A 104 4.20 3.50 -25.33
CA GLU A 104 2.89 3.20 -25.92
C GLU A 104 2.88 1.80 -26.53
N HIS A 105 1.71 1.15 -26.54
CA HIS A 105 1.55 -0.12 -27.25
C HIS A 105 1.96 -0.01 -28.72
N GLY A 106 2.70 -1.02 -29.19
CA GLY A 106 3.25 -1.05 -30.56
C GLY A 106 4.41 -0.06 -30.82
N LYS A 107 4.85 0.71 -29.83
CA LYS A 107 5.98 1.65 -29.97
C LYS A 107 7.16 1.24 -29.09
N SER A 108 8.36 1.52 -29.56
CA SER A 108 9.62 1.33 -28.81
C SER A 108 10.09 2.60 -28.10
N LYS A 109 9.59 3.78 -28.51
CA LYS A 109 9.96 5.07 -27.91
C LYS A 109 9.56 5.11 -26.43
N VAL A 110 10.54 5.37 -25.56
CA VAL A 110 10.32 5.62 -24.14
C VAL A 110 9.89 7.07 -23.93
N CYS A 111 8.79 7.25 -23.21
CA CYS A 111 8.31 8.53 -22.70
C CYS A 111 8.71 8.66 -21.23
N THR A 112 9.08 9.87 -20.81
CA THR A 112 9.53 10.16 -19.45
C THR A 112 8.76 11.33 -18.86
N VAL A 113 8.31 11.17 -17.61
CA VAL A 113 7.64 12.17 -16.79
C VAL A 113 8.47 12.31 -15.52
N LYS A 114 8.81 13.54 -15.13
CA LYS A 114 9.64 13.81 -13.94
C LYS A 114 8.87 14.65 -12.93
N GLY A 115 9.04 14.37 -11.66
CA GLY A 115 8.42 15.11 -10.57
C GLY A 115 9.28 15.16 -9.31
N VAL A 116 8.68 15.73 -8.27
CA VAL A 116 9.19 15.69 -6.90
C VAL A 116 8.03 15.35 -5.99
N ASP A 117 8.23 14.37 -5.13
CA ASP A 117 7.37 14.06 -4.00
C ASP A 117 7.88 14.78 -2.76
N THR A 118 6.96 15.37 -2.01
CA THR A 118 7.20 15.94 -0.68
C THR A 118 6.30 15.25 0.34
N ILE A 119 6.82 14.91 1.51
CA ILE A 119 6.00 14.31 2.58
C ILE A 119 4.80 15.22 2.89
N SER A 120 3.61 14.63 3.00
CA SER A 120 2.36 15.41 3.11
C SER A 120 2.07 15.92 4.51
N ALA A 121 2.49 15.23 5.57
CA ALA A 121 2.28 15.65 6.95
C ALA A 121 3.26 14.94 7.90
N GLY A 122 3.92 15.72 8.75
CA GLY A 122 4.95 15.23 9.69
C GLY A 122 6.08 14.50 8.96
N ASP A 123 6.64 13.47 9.61
CA ASP A 123 7.76 12.69 9.08
C ASP A 123 7.31 11.31 8.56
N ASN A 124 6.02 11.18 8.26
CA ASN A 124 5.44 9.92 7.82
C ASN A 124 5.61 9.74 6.30
N THR A 125 6.43 8.77 5.90
CA THR A 125 6.70 8.36 4.52
C THR A 125 5.58 7.55 3.85
N SER A 126 4.38 7.51 4.44
CA SER A 126 3.20 6.86 3.86
C SER A 126 2.32 7.78 3.05
N ALA A 127 2.54 9.10 3.06
CA ALA A 127 1.69 10.07 2.35
C ALA A 127 2.53 11.19 1.75
N TRP A 128 2.26 11.49 0.48
CA TRP A 128 3.11 12.31 -0.36
C TRP A 128 2.30 13.24 -1.24
N ASN A 129 2.84 14.43 -1.46
CA ASN A 129 2.37 15.36 -2.47
C ASN A 129 3.37 15.39 -3.61
N TRP A 130 2.94 14.95 -4.78
CA TRP A 130 3.72 14.97 -6.00
C TRP A 130 3.50 16.29 -6.76
N ARG A 131 4.57 16.79 -7.38
CA ARG A 131 4.51 17.91 -8.32
C ARG A 131 5.40 17.65 -9.53
N GLY A 132 4.84 17.84 -10.72
CA GLY A 132 5.60 17.70 -11.97
C GLY A 132 6.74 18.70 -12.13
N LYS A 133 7.75 18.34 -12.94
CA LYS A 133 8.89 19.20 -13.33
C LYS A 133 8.76 19.67 -14.78
N GLY A 134 9.47 20.74 -15.14
CA GLY A 134 9.46 21.28 -16.52
C GLY A 134 8.07 21.74 -16.98
N ILE A 135 7.59 21.18 -18.09
CA ILE A 135 6.30 21.54 -18.72
C ILE A 135 5.07 21.04 -17.93
N ILE A 136 5.24 20.04 -17.06
CA ILE A 136 4.16 19.42 -16.25
C ILE A 136 4.06 20.00 -14.84
N LYS A 137 4.68 21.16 -14.55
CA LYS A 137 4.69 21.79 -13.22
C LYS A 137 3.31 22.15 -12.66
N ILE A 138 2.30 22.26 -13.52
CA ILE A 138 0.92 22.54 -13.12
C ILE A 138 0.21 21.29 -12.59
N ALA A 139 0.74 20.09 -12.89
CA ALA A 139 0.19 18.85 -12.39
C ALA A 139 0.71 18.58 -10.98
N SER A 140 -0.23 18.29 -10.09
CA SER A 140 0.04 17.85 -8.73
C SER A 140 -0.94 16.74 -8.36
N SER A 141 -0.48 15.80 -7.55
CA SER A 141 -1.32 14.73 -7.01
C SER A 141 -0.96 14.48 -5.55
N HIS A 142 -1.92 13.97 -4.80
CA HIS A 142 -1.69 13.42 -3.47
C HIS A 142 -1.74 11.90 -3.58
N TRP A 143 -0.80 11.20 -2.96
CA TRP A 143 -0.77 9.74 -2.95
C TRP A 143 -0.34 9.17 -1.61
N GLU A 144 -0.83 7.98 -1.32
CA GLU A 144 -0.63 7.27 -0.06
C GLU A 144 -0.17 5.84 -0.31
N ILE A 145 0.55 5.26 0.66
CA ILE A 145 0.94 3.85 0.66
C ILE A 145 -0.05 3.10 1.54
N LEU A 146 -0.84 2.23 0.93
CA LEU A 146 -1.85 1.44 1.64
C LEU A 146 -1.25 0.21 2.30
N GLY A 147 -0.18 -0.36 1.72
CA GLY A 147 0.49 -1.55 2.21
C GLY A 147 1.77 -1.82 1.43
N TRP A 148 2.72 -2.48 2.08
CA TRP A 148 3.99 -2.87 1.48
C TRP A 148 4.56 -4.06 2.24
N ALA A 149 5.40 -4.85 1.59
CA ALA A 149 6.20 -5.88 2.23
C ALA A 149 7.40 -6.28 1.37
N THR A 150 8.33 -6.98 2.01
CA THR A 150 9.36 -7.79 1.37
C THR A 150 8.95 -9.25 1.54
N ASP A 151 8.63 -9.95 0.45
CA ASP A 151 8.13 -11.32 0.50
C ASP A 151 9.14 -12.35 -0.02
N GLY A 152 9.16 -13.51 0.64
CA GLY A 152 9.85 -14.71 0.21
C GLY A 152 11.39 -14.68 0.28
N PRO A 153 12.03 -15.81 -0.05
CA PRO A 153 13.49 -15.99 0.00
C PRO A 153 14.25 -15.15 -1.05
N HIS A 154 13.54 -14.54 -2.00
CA HIS A 154 14.10 -13.68 -3.04
C HIS A 154 13.89 -12.19 -2.77
N GLU A 155 13.42 -11.84 -1.57
CA GLU A 155 13.17 -10.45 -1.17
C GLU A 155 12.32 -9.68 -2.19
N ARG A 156 11.25 -10.31 -2.70
CA ARG A 156 10.36 -9.65 -3.66
C ARG A 156 9.60 -8.55 -2.93
N GLN A 157 10.07 -7.32 -3.09
CA GLN A 157 9.41 -6.16 -2.50
C GLN A 157 8.26 -5.70 -3.39
N TRP A 158 7.19 -5.27 -2.76
CA TRP A 158 6.00 -4.72 -3.41
C TRP A 158 5.38 -3.63 -2.55
N MET A 159 4.62 -2.75 -3.19
CA MET A 159 3.78 -1.78 -2.49
C MET A 159 2.45 -1.58 -3.21
N VAL A 160 1.44 -1.18 -2.46
CA VAL A 160 0.15 -0.72 -2.97
C VAL A 160 0.05 0.76 -2.70
N THR A 161 -0.15 1.55 -3.75
CA THR A 161 -0.32 3.00 -3.67
C THR A 161 -1.74 3.38 -4.01
N TYR A 162 -2.25 4.40 -3.33
CA TYR A 162 -3.50 5.09 -3.65
C TYR A 162 -3.19 6.49 -4.15
N PHE A 163 -3.92 6.96 -5.15
CA PHE A 163 -3.85 8.31 -5.70
C PHE A 163 -5.19 9.01 -5.52
N ALA A 164 -5.16 10.18 -4.90
CA ALA A 164 -6.33 11.04 -4.82
C ALA A 164 -6.72 11.56 -6.21
N LYS A 165 -8.02 11.82 -6.39
CA LYS A 165 -8.55 12.42 -7.62
C LYS A 165 -7.89 13.78 -7.85
N THR A 166 -7.48 14.04 -9.09
CA THR A 166 -7.01 15.35 -9.54
C THR A 166 -7.97 15.92 -10.59
N TYR A 167 -7.67 17.12 -11.11
CA TYR A 167 -8.39 17.65 -12.27
C TYR A 167 -8.16 16.85 -13.55
N PHE A 168 -7.05 16.11 -13.63
CA PHE A 168 -6.62 15.40 -14.85
C PHE A 168 -6.86 13.89 -14.78
N THR A 169 -6.93 13.33 -13.57
CA THR A 169 -7.03 11.89 -13.34
C THR A 169 -8.07 11.57 -12.27
N PRO A 170 -8.88 10.51 -12.45
CA PRO A 170 -9.70 9.99 -11.36
C PRO A 170 -8.81 9.49 -10.22
N ALA A 171 -9.41 9.28 -9.04
CA ALA A 171 -8.73 8.54 -7.99
C ALA A 171 -8.36 7.14 -8.51
N GLY A 172 -7.24 6.61 -8.05
CA GLY A 172 -6.76 5.33 -8.52
C GLY A 172 -5.84 4.62 -7.55
N MET A 173 -5.42 3.44 -7.96
CA MET A 173 -4.56 2.58 -7.17
C MET A 173 -3.61 1.84 -8.11
N ASP A 174 -2.36 1.71 -7.69
CA ASP A 174 -1.36 0.90 -8.38
C ASP A 174 -0.76 -0.14 -7.43
N ILE A 175 -0.31 -1.25 -8.00
CA ILE A 175 0.54 -2.23 -7.32
C ILE A 175 1.91 -2.19 -7.96
N TYR A 176 2.93 -1.86 -7.19
CA TYR A 176 4.31 -1.90 -7.63
C TYR A 176 5.01 -3.17 -7.19
N SER A 177 6.02 -3.58 -7.96
CA SER A 177 6.98 -4.63 -7.59
C SER A 177 8.40 -4.20 -7.94
N ARG A 178 9.39 -4.71 -7.21
CA ARG A 178 10.80 -4.61 -7.64
C ARG A 178 11.13 -5.51 -8.80
N HIS A 179 10.38 -6.59 -8.97
CA HIS A 179 10.59 -7.54 -10.06
C HIS A 179 9.66 -7.20 -11.24
N PRO A 180 10.15 -7.24 -12.50
CA PRO A 180 9.34 -6.94 -13.67
C PRO A 180 8.13 -7.88 -13.82
N ASP A 181 8.27 -9.15 -13.44
CA ASP A 181 7.16 -10.14 -13.41
C ASP A 181 6.03 -9.78 -12.43
N GLY A 182 6.28 -8.83 -11.52
CA GLY A 182 5.30 -8.39 -10.54
C GLY A 182 5.21 -9.25 -9.29
N VAL A 183 4.02 -9.23 -8.67
CA VAL A 183 3.64 -10.09 -7.55
C VAL A 183 3.10 -11.42 -8.07
N SER A 184 3.18 -12.49 -7.27
CA SER A 184 2.54 -13.76 -7.65
C SER A 184 1.03 -13.61 -7.72
N GLU A 185 0.34 -14.44 -8.52
CA GLU A 185 -1.13 -14.43 -8.59
C GLU A 185 -1.77 -14.62 -7.21
N LYS A 186 -1.22 -15.54 -6.41
CA LYS A 186 -1.65 -15.76 -5.02
C LYS A 186 -1.55 -14.47 -4.19
N LEU A 187 -0.40 -13.79 -4.24
CA LEU A 187 -0.20 -12.55 -3.49
C LEU A 187 -1.09 -11.43 -4.02
N PHE A 188 -1.32 -11.35 -5.34
CA PHE A 188 -2.26 -10.40 -5.93
C PHE A 188 -3.68 -10.63 -5.38
N ASP A 189 -4.16 -11.86 -5.33
CA ASP A 189 -5.47 -12.18 -4.77
C ASP A 189 -5.55 -11.88 -3.28
N GLU A 190 -4.50 -12.17 -2.50
CA GLU A 190 -4.43 -11.81 -1.08
C GLU A 190 -4.48 -10.28 -0.88
N ILE A 191 -3.74 -9.50 -1.68
CA ILE A 191 -3.76 -8.03 -1.66
C ILE A 191 -5.16 -7.53 -2.01
N ARG A 192 -5.75 -8.04 -3.10
CA ARG A 192 -7.07 -7.63 -3.58
C ARG A 192 -8.14 -7.93 -2.55
N GLN A 193 -8.13 -9.13 -1.96
CA GLN A 193 -9.08 -9.51 -0.91
C GLN A 193 -8.96 -8.58 0.30
N ALA A 194 -7.75 -8.35 0.80
CA ALA A 194 -7.52 -7.47 1.95
C ALA A 194 -7.97 -6.02 1.67
N LEU A 195 -7.77 -5.52 0.44
CA LEU A 195 -8.26 -4.21 0.01
C LEU A 195 -9.79 -4.15 -0.12
N THR A 196 -10.46 -5.25 -0.41
CA THR A 196 -11.94 -5.29 -0.46
C THR A 196 -12.59 -5.43 0.92
N GLU A 197 -11.86 -5.94 1.90
CA GLU A 197 -12.32 -6.13 3.28
C GLU A 197 -12.04 -4.91 4.19
N ILE A 198 -11.33 -3.89 3.68
CA ILE A 198 -11.09 -2.66 4.42
C ILE A 198 -12.40 -1.89 4.62
N ASP A 199 -12.58 -1.28 5.80
CA ASP A 199 -13.68 -0.35 6.06
C ASP A 199 -13.44 1.02 5.39
N ALA A 200 -13.32 0.99 4.07
CA ALA A 200 -13.21 2.15 3.19
C ALA A 200 -13.82 1.78 1.81
N PRO A 201 -15.14 1.97 1.63
CA PRO A 201 -15.86 1.48 0.44
C PRO A 201 -15.26 1.93 -0.90
N HIS A 202 -14.69 3.13 -0.96
CA HIS A 202 -14.06 3.65 -2.18
C HIS A 202 -12.77 2.90 -2.55
N LEU A 203 -11.99 2.44 -1.57
CA LEU A 203 -10.79 1.63 -1.82
C LEU A 203 -11.17 0.22 -2.25
N ALA A 204 -12.21 -0.36 -1.64
CA ALA A 204 -12.76 -1.65 -2.05
C ALA A 204 -13.26 -1.62 -3.51
N GLU A 205 -13.95 -0.55 -3.91
CA GLU A 205 -14.40 -0.37 -5.29
C GLU A 205 -13.22 -0.26 -6.28
N LEU A 206 -12.16 0.48 -5.91
CA LEU A 206 -10.95 0.57 -6.72
C LEU A 206 -10.24 -0.79 -6.86
N ALA A 207 -10.12 -1.54 -5.77
CA ALA A 207 -9.49 -2.85 -5.77
C ALA A 207 -10.19 -3.84 -6.73
N GLY A 208 -11.51 -3.76 -6.84
CA GLY A 208 -12.29 -4.55 -7.81
C GLY A 208 -12.03 -4.20 -9.28
N LYS A 209 -11.37 -3.08 -9.56
CA LYS A 209 -11.07 -2.58 -10.92
C LYS A 209 -9.61 -2.71 -11.33
N LEU A 210 -8.76 -3.30 -10.48
CA LEU A 210 -7.35 -3.53 -10.79
C LEU A 210 -7.23 -4.39 -12.05
N TYR A 211 -6.42 -3.92 -12.98
CA TYR A 211 -6.04 -4.66 -14.18
C TYR A 211 -4.52 -4.73 -14.28
N GLN A 212 -4.00 -5.75 -14.96
CA GLN A 212 -2.58 -5.90 -15.21
C GLN A 212 -2.09 -4.90 -16.26
N VAL A 213 -1.04 -4.15 -15.95
CA VAL A 213 -0.43 -3.21 -16.90
C VAL A 213 0.40 -3.98 -17.93
N GLY A 214 0.34 -3.54 -19.19
CA GLY A 214 1.04 -4.18 -20.30
C GLY A 214 2.55 -4.30 -20.07
N ARG A 215 3.11 -5.47 -20.38
CA ARG A 215 4.54 -5.74 -20.45
C ARG A 215 4.83 -6.68 -21.60
N ASP A 216 5.95 -6.47 -22.26
CA ASP A 216 6.41 -7.32 -23.38
C ASP A 216 7.73 -8.04 -23.09
N GLY A 217 8.47 -7.67 -22.04
CA GLY A 217 9.75 -8.28 -21.70
C GLY A 217 10.90 -7.87 -22.62
N ASP A 218 10.64 -7.08 -23.66
CA ASP A 218 11.63 -6.65 -24.66
C ASP A 218 12.57 -5.55 -24.13
N ARG A 219 12.23 -4.96 -22.98
CA ARG A 219 13.00 -3.90 -22.34
C ARG A 219 13.81 -4.47 -21.17
N GLU A 220 15.13 -4.50 -21.33
CA GLU A 220 16.04 -4.58 -20.20
C GLU A 220 16.05 -3.23 -19.45
N PHE A 221 16.07 -3.27 -18.11
CA PHE A 221 15.92 -2.10 -17.24
C PHE A 221 17.18 -1.83 -16.44
#